data_AF-A0A2I0K8J0-F1
#
_entry.id   AF-A0A2I0K8J0-F1
#
_cell.length_a   1.000
_cell.length_b   1.000
_cell.length_c   1.000
_cell.angle_alpha   90.00
_cell.angle_beta   90.00
_cell.angle_gamma   90.00
#
_symmetry.space_group_name_H-M   'P 1'
#
loop_
_entity.id
_entity.type
_entity.pdbx_description
1 polymer ?
#
loop_
_entity_poly.entity_id
_entity_poly.type
_entity_poly.pdbx_seq_one_letter_code
_entity_poly.pdbx_strand_id
1 'polypeptide(L)'
;MVMLVYKNGSLTREDVRNRYAEKSWETFNKYLQQTPPLNGGKIGFYYKDHEILPPLPVGFHRYVIENFTGKTLESVKESEVHEFDPPSEVRALIEGQFLSMRGHAERFGMPTPPNRIIATGGASANTTILGSLASIFGCDIYTVQRPDSASLGAALRATHGWLCHKKGGFVPISDMYMDKPDSISLGCKLAVAAGDPELVSKYAVLVKKRMEIESRLVQKLGRC
;
A
#
# COMPACT_ATOMS: atom_id res chain seq x y z
N MET A 1 1.95 9.48 16.88
CA MET A 1 2.55 8.49 15.97
C MET A 1 1.51 7.41 15.75
N VAL A 2 1.15 7.11 14.50
CA VAL A 2 0.14 6.09 14.17
C VAL A 2 0.84 4.94 13.47
N MET A 3 0.52 3.70 13.84
CA MET A 3 0.99 2.49 13.17
C MET A 3 -0.22 1.67 12.77
N LEU A 4 -0.35 1.42 11.46
CA LEU A 4 -1.40 0.58 10.90
C LEU A 4 -0.79 -0.78 10.58
N VAL A 5 -1.41 -1.85 11.08
CA VAL A 5 -0.88 -3.21 10.97
C VAL A 5 -1.87 -4.07 10.20
N TYR A 6 -1.36 -4.76 9.18
CA TYR A 6 -2.11 -5.67 8.33
C TYR A 6 -1.52 -7.07 8.45
N LYS A 7 -2.36 -8.05 8.77
CA LYS A 7 -1.98 -9.46 8.89
C LYS A 7 -1.79 -10.09 7.50
N ASN A 8 -2.67 -9.77 6.56
CA ASN A 8 -2.73 -10.42 5.24
C ASN A 8 -1.83 -9.74 4.21
N GLY A 9 -0.51 -9.89 4.38
CA GLY A 9 0.52 -9.32 3.51
C GLY A 9 1.05 -10.29 2.44
N SER A 10 2.29 -10.75 2.62
CA SER A 10 3.03 -11.56 1.65
C SER A 10 2.41 -12.93 1.40
N LEU A 11 1.96 -13.63 2.44
CA LEU A 11 1.37 -14.98 2.31
C LEU A 11 0.05 -14.97 1.55
N THR A 12 -0.70 -13.87 1.60
CA THR A 12 -1.90 -13.68 0.78
C THR A 12 -1.54 -13.43 -0.67
N ARG A 13 -0.50 -12.61 -0.94
CA ARG A 13 0.01 -12.43 -2.31
C ARG A 13 0.54 -13.73 -2.90
N GLU A 14 1.23 -14.53 -2.11
CA GLU A 14 1.70 -15.85 -2.51
C GLU A 14 0.55 -16.81 -2.80
N ASP A 15 -0.50 -16.83 -1.97
CA ASP A 15 -1.69 -17.65 -2.20
C ASP A 15 -2.39 -17.29 -3.51
N VAL A 16 -2.62 -16.01 -3.78
CA VAL A 16 -3.21 -15.56 -5.06
C VAL A 16 -2.28 -15.87 -6.24
N ARG A 17 -0.96 -15.65 -6.11
CA ARG A 17 0.01 -16.06 -7.14
C ARG A 17 -0.08 -17.55 -7.44
N ASN A 18 -0.19 -18.38 -6.39
CA ASN A 18 -0.22 -19.83 -6.54
C ASN A 18 -1.51 -20.32 -7.21
N ARG A 19 -2.66 -19.67 -6.94
CA ARG A 19 -3.95 -20.05 -7.51
C ARG A 19 -4.16 -19.51 -8.92
N TYR A 20 -3.75 -18.27 -9.19
CA TYR A 20 -4.14 -17.54 -10.39
C TYR A 20 -2.98 -17.24 -11.34
N ALA A 21 -1.72 -17.28 -10.89
CA ALA A 21 -0.58 -16.85 -11.70
C ALA A 21 0.48 -17.95 -11.83
N GLU A 22 0.07 -19.21 -11.99
CA GLU A 22 0.95 -20.34 -12.26
C GLU A 22 2.10 -20.51 -11.24
N LYS A 23 1.92 -20.02 -10.01
CA LYS A 23 2.95 -19.97 -8.96
C LYS A 23 4.20 -19.14 -9.35
N SER A 24 4.11 -18.29 -10.39
CA SER A 24 5.20 -17.45 -10.92
C SER A 24 4.96 -15.97 -10.61
N TRP A 25 5.99 -15.30 -10.11
CA TRP A 25 5.94 -13.84 -9.92
C TRP A 25 6.02 -13.09 -11.26
N GLU A 26 6.64 -13.69 -12.26
CA GLU A 26 6.71 -13.18 -13.63
C GLU A 26 5.31 -13.14 -14.25
N THR A 27 4.55 -14.24 -14.16
CA THR A 27 3.14 -14.28 -14.60
C THR A 27 2.27 -13.32 -13.80
N PHE A 28 2.47 -13.24 -12.47
CA PHE A 28 1.78 -12.27 -11.61
C PHE A 28 2.02 -10.83 -12.08
N ASN A 29 3.27 -10.49 -12.41
CA ASN A 29 3.64 -9.15 -12.89
C ASN A 29 3.04 -8.86 -14.27
N LYS A 30 3.06 -9.83 -15.18
CA LYS A 30 2.41 -9.71 -16.50
C LYS A 30 0.93 -9.41 -16.34
N TYR A 31 0.25 -10.10 -15.44
CA TYR A 31 -1.17 -9.89 -15.15
C TYR A 31 -1.45 -8.50 -14.60
N LEU A 32 -0.60 -8.01 -13.69
CA LEU A 32 -0.76 -6.65 -13.15
C LEU A 32 -0.49 -5.57 -14.21
N GLN A 33 0.43 -5.81 -15.14
CA GLN A 33 0.77 -4.87 -16.22
C GLN A 33 -0.28 -4.81 -17.33
N GLN A 34 -0.85 -5.96 -17.72
CA GLN A 34 -1.85 -6.02 -18.79
C GLN A 34 -3.23 -5.56 -18.32
N THR A 35 -3.51 -5.64 -17.01
CA THR A 35 -4.80 -5.26 -16.45
C THR A 35 -4.83 -3.75 -16.20
N PRO A 36 -5.78 -3.00 -16.79
CA PRO A 36 -5.84 -1.56 -16.61
C PRO A 36 -5.99 -1.13 -15.13
N PRO A 37 -5.49 0.07 -14.77
CA PRO A 37 -5.81 0.75 -13.52
C PRO A 37 -7.30 0.70 -13.17
N LEU A 38 -7.64 0.65 -11.87
CA LEU A 38 -9.02 0.52 -11.35
C LEU A 38 -9.72 -0.82 -11.64
N ASN A 39 -9.07 -1.76 -12.34
CA ASN A 39 -9.55 -3.12 -12.56
C ASN A 39 -10.98 -3.22 -13.13
N GLY A 40 -11.39 -2.23 -13.94
CA GLY A 40 -12.75 -2.14 -14.46
C GLY A 40 -13.85 -2.07 -13.37
N GLY A 41 -13.52 -1.54 -12.18
CA GLY A 41 -14.45 -1.47 -11.05
C GLY A 41 -14.51 -2.73 -10.18
N LYS A 42 -13.66 -3.74 -10.43
CA LYS A 42 -13.56 -4.95 -9.61
C LYS A 42 -12.72 -4.70 -8.35
N ILE A 43 -13.35 -4.78 -7.19
CA ILE A 43 -12.72 -4.64 -5.86
C ILE A 43 -12.64 -6.00 -5.19
N GLY A 44 -11.47 -6.33 -4.61
CA GLY A 44 -11.29 -7.54 -3.82
C GLY A 44 -10.78 -7.27 -2.40
N PHE A 45 -11.22 -8.12 -1.48
CA PHE A 45 -10.82 -8.17 -0.08
C PHE A 45 -10.32 -9.59 0.20
N TYR A 46 -9.03 -9.75 0.49
CA TYR A 46 -8.38 -11.06 0.56
C TYR A 46 -7.80 -11.32 1.95
N TYR A 47 -8.59 -11.95 2.83
CA TYR A 47 -8.17 -12.28 4.19
C TYR A 47 -7.97 -13.78 4.33
N LYS A 48 -6.71 -14.21 4.23
CA LYS A 48 -6.28 -15.60 4.41
C LYS A 48 -6.27 -15.99 5.89
N ASP A 49 -5.91 -15.05 6.73
CA ASP A 49 -5.98 -15.09 8.19
C ASP A 49 -6.93 -14.00 8.70
N HIS A 50 -7.36 -14.08 9.96
CA HIS A 50 -8.10 -13.02 10.62
C HIS A 50 -7.32 -11.70 10.51
N GLU A 51 -7.94 -10.70 9.88
CA GLU A 51 -7.32 -9.41 9.64
C GLU A 51 -7.33 -8.56 10.92
N ILE A 52 -6.28 -7.76 11.10
CA ILE A 52 -6.16 -6.80 12.22
C ILE A 52 -6.89 -5.52 11.85
N LEU A 53 -6.64 -5.01 10.63
CA LEU A 53 -7.21 -3.77 10.14
C LEU A 53 -7.75 -3.96 8.70
N PRO A 54 -9.08 -3.99 8.51
CA PRO A 54 -10.13 -4.00 9.54
C PRO A 54 -10.21 -5.36 10.28
N PRO A 55 -10.87 -5.44 11.45
CA PRO A 55 -11.04 -6.70 12.20
C PRO A 55 -12.05 -7.63 11.52
N LEU A 56 -11.67 -8.22 10.39
CA LEU A 56 -12.49 -9.13 9.59
C LEU A 56 -12.02 -10.59 9.75
N PRO A 57 -12.95 -11.56 9.73
CA PRO A 57 -12.60 -12.97 9.74
C PRO A 57 -11.95 -13.40 8.43
N VAL A 58 -11.45 -14.64 8.41
CA VAL A 58 -10.95 -15.29 7.19
C VAL A 58 -12.05 -15.31 6.14
N GLY A 59 -11.73 -14.87 4.92
CA GLY A 59 -12.68 -14.80 3.82
C GLY A 59 -12.18 -13.97 2.65
N PHE A 60 -12.57 -14.37 1.44
CA PHE A 60 -12.36 -13.58 0.23
C PHE A 60 -13.70 -12.99 -0.22
N HIS A 61 -13.76 -11.67 -0.35
CA HIS A 61 -14.94 -10.95 -0.79
C HIS A 61 -14.62 -10.16 -2.06
N ARG A 62 -15.54 -10.19 -3.02
CA ARG A 62 -15.33 -9.63 -4.35
C ARG A 62 -16.56 -8.87 -4.78
N TYR A 63 -16.34 -7.66 -5.26
CA TYR A 63 -17.41 -6.77 -5.69
C TYR A 63 -17.09 -6.18 -7.06
N VAL A 64 -18.10 -6.07 -7.92
CA VAL A 64 -18.02 -5.35 -9.18
C VAL A 64 -18.82 -4.07 -9.04
N ILE A 65 -18.21 -2.93 -9.34
CA ILE A 65 -18.89 -1.64 -9.43
C ILE A 65 -19.32 -1.42 -10.88
N GLU A 66 -20.62 -1.51 -11.15
CA GLU A 66 -21.22 -1.39 -12.48
C GLU A 66 -21.11 0.06 -13.01
N ASN A 67 -20.64 0.25 -14.24
CA ASN A 67 -20.47 1.58 -14.86
C ASN A 67 -19.48 2.51 -14.12
N PHE A 68 -18.48 1.95 -13.43
CA PHE A 68 -17.44 2.74 -12.79
C PHE A 68 -16.56 3.46 -13.82
N THR A 69 -16.70 4.79 -13.92
CA THR A 69 -15.87 5.64 -14.78
C THR A 69 -14.69 6.29 -14.04
N GLY A 70 -14.57 6.07 -12.73
CA GLY A 70 -13.57 6.71 -11.88
C GLY A 70 -13.89 8.15 -11.48
N LYS A 71 -14.96 8.76 -11.99
CA LYS A 71 -15.25 10.19 -11.75
C LYS A 71 -16.25 10.45 -10.62
N THR A 72 -17.26 9.59 -10.47
CA THR A 72 -18.33 9.79 -9.48
C THR A 72 -18.76 8.47 -8.86
N LEU A 73 -19.31 8.54 -7.64
CA LEU A 73 -20.01 7.45 -6.98
C LEU A 73 -21.54 7.57 -7.11
N GLU A 74 -22.05 8.53 -7.87
CA GLU A 74 -23.48 8.68 -8.10
C GLU A 74 -23.99 7.59 -9.03
N SER A 75 -25.06 6.90 -8.62
CA SER A 75 -25.74 5.84 -9.39
C SER A 75 -24.93 4.57 -9.68
N VAL A 76 -23.75 4.41 -9.07
CA VAL A 76 -22.96 3.17 -9.20
C VAL A 76 -23.51 2.11 -8.25
N LYS A 77 -23.91 0.97 -8.82
CA LYS A 77 -24.32 -0.21 -8.07
C LYS A 77 -23.13 -1.15 -7.92
N GLU A 78 -22.92 -1.65 -6.73
CA GLU A 78 -22.03 -2.78 -6.48
C GLU A 78 -22.79 -4.10 -6.40
N SER A 79 -22.22 -5.14 -6.99
CA SER A 79 -22.71 -6.51 -6.89
C SER A 79 -21.60 -7.41 -6.36
N GLU A 80 -21.94 -8.29 -5.41
CA GLU A 80 -21.03 -9.30 -4.91
C GLU A 80 -20.91 -10.43 -5.94
N VAL A 81 -19.69 -10.90 -6.18
CA VAL A 81 -19.44 -12.00 -7.12
C VAL A 81 -18.57 -13.07 -6.46
N HIS A 82 -18.61 -14.29 -7.00
CA HIS A 82 -17.84 -15.39 -6.43
C HIS A 82 -16.35 -15.33 -6.78
N GLU A 83 -16.02 -14.98 -8.03
CA GLU A 83 -14.66 -15.05 -8.58
C GLU A 83 -14.47 -14.05 -9.73
N PHE A 84 -13.22 -13.63 -9.96
CA PHE A 84 -12.81 -12.89 -11.15
C PHE A 84 -11.92 -13.73 -12.07
N ASP A 85 -11.70 -13.25 -13.29
CA ASP A 85 -10.64 -13.80 -14.14
C ASP A 85 -9.24 -13.65 -13.48
N PRO A 86 -8.28 -14.56 -13.77
CA PRO A 86 -6.99 -14.57 -13.08
C PRO A 86 -6.21 -13.23 -13.10
N PRO A 87 -6.17 -12.47 -14.22
CA PRO A 87 -5.55 -11.13 -14.21
C PRO A 87 -6.25 -10.15 -13.26
N SER A 88 -7.58 -10.18 -13.24
CA SER A 88 -8.38 -9.32 -12.37
C SER A 88 -8.25 -9.69 -10.89
N GLU A 89 -8.05 -10.97 -10.54
CA GLU A 89 -7.75 -11.39 -9.16
C GLU A 89 -6.42 -10.81 -8.66
N VAL A 90 -5.38 -10.90 -9.48
CA VAL A 90 -4.06 -10.34 -9.17
C VAL A 90 -4.14 -8.82 -8.96
N ARG A 91 -4.86 -8.13 -9.85
CA ARG A 91 -5.07 -6.68 -9.75
C ARG A 91 -5.88 -6.30 -8.52
N ALA A 92 -7.01 -6.97 -8.29
CA ALA A 92 -7.90 -6.74 -7.16
C ALA A 92 -7.19 -6.92 -5.82
N LEU A 93 -6.30 -7.91 -5.71
CA LEU A 93 -5.48 -8.12 -4.51
C LEU A 93 -4.55 -6.93 -4.24
N ILE A 94 -3.76 -6.51 -5.24
CA ILE A 94 -2.76 -5.45 -5.05
C ILE A 94 -3.44 -4.10 -4.82
N GLU A 95 -4.43 -3.75 -5.64
CA GLU A 95 -5.21 -2.53 -5.42
C GLU A 95 -5.95 -2.58 -4.09
N GLY A 96 -6.59 -3.71 -3.75
CA GLY A 96 -7.34 -3.86 -2.50
C GLY A 96 -6.47 -3.61 -1.26
N GLN A 97 -5.24 -4.14 -1.25
CA GLN A 97 -4.26 -3.90 -0.18
C GLN A 97 -3.89 -2.41 -0.08
N PHE A 98 -3.55 -1.75 -1.19
CA PHE A 98 -3.10 -0.35 -1.14
C PHE A 98 -4.23 0.65 -0.95
N LEU A 99 -5.41 0.41 -1.50
CA LEU A 99 -6.62 1.19 -1.22
C LEU A 99 -7.00 1.08 0.26
N SER A 100 -6.77 -0.08 0.89
CA SER A 100 -6.92 -0.24 2.34
C SER A 100 -5.98 0.66 3.10
N MET A 101 -4.69 0.57 2.79
CA MET A 101 -3.67 1.37 3.46
C MET A 101 -3.95 2.88 3.30
N ARG A 102 -4.35 3.31 2.09
CA ARG A 102 -4.68 4.70 1.80
C ARG A 102 -5.91 5.17 2.59
N GLY A 103 -7.03 4.46 2.51
CA GLY A 103 -8.27 4.86 3.18
C GLY A 103 -8.13 4.90 4.71
N HIS A 104 -7.41 3.94 5.29
CA HIS A 104 -7.12 3.95 6.72
C HIS A 104 -6.16 5.08 7.11
N ALA A 105 -5.11 5.36 6.32
CA ALA A 105 -4.20 6.47 6.59
C ALA A 105 -4.92 7.83 6.52
N GLU A 106 -5.77 8.04 5.51
CA GLU A 106 -6.62 9.23 5.35
C GLU A 106 -7.51 9.45 6.58
N ARG A 107 -8.12 8.38 7.12
CA ARG A 107 -8.97 8.44 8.32
C ARG A 107 -8.23 8.92 9.57
N PHE A 108 -6.92 8.70 9.65
CA PHE A 108 -6.07 9.20 10.74
C PHE A 108 -5.44 10.57 10.45
N GLY A 109 -5.87 11.25 9.37
CA GLY A 109 -5.42 12.60 9.03
C GLY A 109 -4.08 12.66 8.30
N MET A 110 -3.61 11.56 7.71
CA MET A 110 -2.42 11.59 6.87
C MET A 110 -2.70 12.42 5.60
N PRO A 111 -1.76 13.28 5.17
CA PRO A 111 -1.90 14.04 3.94
C PRO A 111 -1.98 13.09 2.74
N THR A 112 -2.85 13.44 1.79
CA THR A 112 -3.01 12.69 0.54
C THR A 112 -2.98 13.65 -0.64
N PRO A 113 -1.98 13.54 -1.55
CA PRO A 113 -0.86 12.60 -1.49
C PRO A 113 0.12 12.93 -0.35
N PRO A 114 0.82 11.93 0.23
CA PRO A 114 1.94 12.19 1.13
C PRO A 114 3.17 12.69 0.37
N ASN A 115 4.13 13.32 1.05
CA ASN A 115 5.34 13.85 0.39
C ASN A 115 6.18 12.76 -0.30
N ARG A 116 6.26 11.58 0.31
CA ARG A 116 6.95 10.40 -0.23
C ARG A 116 6.54 9.14 0.53
N ILE A 117 6.69 7.98 -0.09
CA ILE A 117 6.59 6.68 0.57
C ILE A 117 7.94 5.96 0.48
N ILE A 118 8.35 5.33 1.57
CA ILE A 118 9.54 4.46 1.60
C ILE A 118 9.06 3.02 1.72
N ALA A 119 9.22 2.25 0.66
CA ALA A 119 8.87 0.83 0.62
C ALA A 119 10.07 -0.03 1.04
N THR A 120 9.81 -1.02 1.90
CA THR A 120 10.81 -1.97 2.39
C THR A 120 10.25 -3.40 2.38
N GLY A 121 11.11 -4.39 2.64
CA GLY A 121 10.72 -5.81 2.65
C GLY A 121 10.66 -6.44 1.26
N GLY A 122 10.35 -7.74 1.17
CA GLY A 122 10.50 -8.50 -0.08
C GLY A 122 9.73 -7.93 -1.28
N ALA A 123 8.52 -7.41 -1.06
CA ALA A 123 7.71 -6.84 -2.14
C ALA A 123 8.26 -5.51 -2.70
N SER A 124 9.15 -4.82 -1.97
CA SER A 124 9.74 -3.57 -2.47
C SER A 124 10.77 -3.80 -3.59
N ALA A 125 11.16 -5.05 -3.86
CA ALA A 125 11.95 -5.39 -5.04
C ALA A 125 11.12 -5.46 -6.33
N ASN A 126 9.78 -5.50 -6.22
CA ASN A 126 8.88 -5.64 -7.35
C ASN A 126 8.35 -4.27 -7.81
N THR A 127 8.95 -3.72 -8.87
CA THR A 127 8.60 -2.40 -9.43
C THR A 127 7.18 -2.30 -9.93
N THR A 128 6.59 -3.41 -10.40
CA THR A 128 5.20 -3.48 -10.86
C THR A 128 4.22 -3.27 -9.70
N ILE A 129 4.49 -3.85 -8.53
CA ILE A 129 3.74 -3.60 -7.29
C ILE A 129 3.95 -2.14 -6.84
N LEU A 130 5.19 -1.64 -6.86
CA LEU A 130 5.49 -0.25 -6.48
C LEU A 130 4.80 0.77 -7.41
N GLY A 131 4.63 0.45 -8.70
CA GLY A 131 3.88 1.27 -9.66
C GLY A 131 2.41 1.42 -9.28
N SER A 132 1.78 0.33 -8.83
CA SER A 132 0.41 0.39 -8.29
C SER A 132 0.35 1.24 -7.02
N LEU A 133 1.32 1.11 -6.12
CA LEU A 133 1.41 1.93 -4.90
C LEU A 133 1.54 3.42 -5.25
N ALA A 134 2.42 3.77 -6.20
CA ALA A 134 2.64 5.14 -6.67
C ALA A 134 1.38 5.76 -7.28
N SER A 135 0.66 4.99 -8.08
CA SER A 135 -0.58 5.44 -8.72
C SER A 135 -1.74 5.61 -7.73
N ILE A 136 -1.80 4.75 -6.70
CA ILE A 136 -2.85 4.81 -5.69
C ILE A 136 -2.61 5.93 -4.68
N PHE A 137 -1.37 6.13 -4.22
CA PHE A 137 -1.07 7.18 -3.24
C PHE A 137 -0.75 8.54 -3.86
N GLY A 138 -0.34 8.58 -5.14
CA GLY A 138 -0.03 9.81 -5.86
C GLY A 138 1.26 10.49 -5.43
N CYS A 139 2.27 9.72 -5.02
CA CYS A 139 3.56 10.25 -4.59
C CYS A 139 4.73 9.37 -5.05
N ASP A 140 5.93 9.91 -4.96
CA ASP A 140 7.17 9.18 -5.23
C ASP A 140 7.39 8.04 -4.24
N ILE A 141 7.81 6.89 -4.79
CA ILE A 141 8.12 5.68 -4.04
C ILE A 141 9.63 5.48 -4.03
N TYR A 142 10.19 5.48 -2.83
CA TYR A 142 11.59 5.23 -2.58
C TYR A 142 11.79 3.83 -1.99
N THR A 143 12.96 3.25 -2.24
CA THR A 143 13.42 2.04 -1.58
C THR A 143 14.74 2.30 -0.86
N VAL A 144 14.99 1.50 0.17
CA VAL A 144 16.25 1.51 0.92
C VAL A 144 16.98 0.19 0.69
N GLN A 145 18.30 0.26 0.58
CA GLN A 145 19.12 -0.91 0.27
C GLN A 145 19.36 -1.84 1.48
N ARG A 146 19.11 -1.36 2.71
CA ARG A 146 19.43 -2.11 3.94
C ARG A 146 18.18 -2.65 4.65
N PRO A 147 18.14 -3.94 5.02
CA PRO A 147 17.05 -4.51 5.80
C PRO A 147 17.09 -4.09 7.29
N ASP A 148 18.25 -3.69 7.81
CA ASP A 148 18.48 -3.47 9.25
C ASP A 148 18.11 -2.06 9.74
N SER A 149 16.90 -1.61 9.41
CA SER A 149 16.42 -0.26 9.71
C SER A 149 16.40 0.05 11.21
N ALA A 150 16.04 -0.93 12.06
CA ALA A 150 16.00 -0.78 13.51
C ALA A 150 17.40 -0.57 14.11
N SER A 151 18.36 -1.43 13.73
CA SER A 151 19.76 -1.34 14.20
C SER A 151 20.42 -0.04 13.73
N LEU A 152 20.21 0.34 12.47
CA LEU A 152 20.70 1.61 11.94
C LEU A 152 20.05 2.80 12.68
N GLY A 153 18.74 2.76 12.91
CA GLY A 153 18.01 3.77 13.66
C GLY A 153 18.53 3.90 15.10
N ALA A 154 18.84 2.80 15.77
CA ALA A 154 19.43 2.82 17.11
C ALA A 154 20.82 3.48 17.12
N ALA A 155 21.69 3.11 16.17
CA ALA A 155 23.03 3.72 16.03
C ALA A 155 22.93 5.24 15.75
N LEU A 156 21.99 5.66 14.91
CA LEU A 156 21.73 7.07 14.64
C LEU A 156 21.24 7.80 15.89
N ARG A 157 20.31 7.23 16.66
CA ARG A 157 19.85 7.83 17.91
C ARG A 157 20.96 7.95 18.96
N ALA A 158 21.85 6.96 19.05
CA ALA A 158 23.03 7.03 19.92
C ALA A 158 23.98 8.16 19.49
N THR A 159 24.24 8.27 18.17
CA THR A 159 25.06 9.33 17.59
C THR A 159 24.44 10.72 17.83
N HIS A 160 23.11 10.83 17.69
CA HIS A 160 22.36 12.05 17.98
C HIS A 160 22.53 12.50 19.43
N GLY A 161 22.40 11.57 20.38
CA GLY A 161 22.60 11.85 21.81
C GLY A 161 24.01 12.36 22.11
N TRP A 162 25.03 11.74 21.52
CA TRP A 162 26.41 12.20 21.65
C TRP A 162 26.64 13.61 21.08
N LEU A 163 26.05 13.91 19.91
CA LEU A 163 26.14 15.24 19.30
C LEU A 163 25.46 16.32 20.16
N CYS A 164 24.28 16.01 20.71
CA CYS A 164 23.59 16.93 21.63
C CYS A 164 24.45 17.23 22.87
N HIS A 165 25.06 16.19 23.46
CA HIS A 165 25.97 16.35 24.59
C HIS A 165 27.17 17.23 24.23
N LYS A 166 27.81 16.98 23.07
CA LYS A 166 28.99 17.75 22.62
C LYS A 166 28.66 19.22 22.32
N LYS A 167 27.48 19.53 21.78
CA LYS A 167 27.05 20.91 21.51
C LYS A 167 26.39 21.60 22.72
N GLY A 168 26.25 20.91 23.86
CA GLY A 168 25.64 21.45 25.07
C GLY A 168 24.14 21.73 24.96
N GLY A 169 23.44 21.08 24.02
CA GLY A 169 22.03 21.33 23.76
C GLY A 169 21.45 20.47 22.64
N PHE A 170 20.13 20.54 22.44
CA PHE A 170 19.47 19.81 21.36
C PHE A 170 19.97 20.27 19.98
N VAL A 171 20.30 19.30 19.13
CA VAL A 171 20.57 19.54 17.70
C VAL A 171 19.50 18.88 16.86
N PRO A 172 19.02 19.49 15.77
CA PRO A 172 18.14 18.81 14.82
C PRO A 172 18.80 17.53 14.27
N ILE A 173 18.02 16.46 14.12
CA ILE A 173 18.52 15.18 13.56
C ILE A 173 19.03 15.39 12.12
N SER A 174 18.49 16.36 11.39
CA SER A 174 18.94 16.74 10.04
C SER A 174 20.43 17.11 9.98
N ASP A 175 20.95 17.77 11.03
CA ASP A 175 22.35 18.18 11.12
C ASP A 175 23.31 17.00 11.10
N MET A 176 22.82 15.78 11.38
CA MET A 176 23.65 14.58 11.33
C MET A 176 24.03 14.15 9.91
N TYR A 177 23.26 14.55 8.90
CA TYR A 177 23.40 14.03 7.54
C TYR A 177 23.40 15.08 6.43
N MET A 178 23.03 16.34 6.69
CA MET A 178 23.01 17.38 5.64
C MET A 178 24.40 17.73 5.08
N ASP A 179 25.47 17.59 5.87
CA ASP A 179 26.84 17.90 5.44
C ASP A 179 27.57 16.71 4.78
N LYS A 180 26.94 15.53 4.72
CA LYS A 180 27.56 14.30 4.20
C LYS A 180 26.56 13.37 3.46
N PRO A 181 25.89 13.85 2.40
CA PRO A 181 24.84 13.11 1.71
C PRO A 181 25.30 11.77 1.12
N ASP A 182 26.53 11.68 0.63
CA ASP A 182 27.04 10.49 -0.07
C ASP A 182 27.71 9.44 0.84
N SER A 183 28.00 9.78 2.11
CA SER A 183 28.75 8.88 3.01
C SER A 183 27.87 8.08 3.97
N ILE A 184 26.58 8.39 4.04
CA ILE A 184 25.69 7.81 5.04
C ILE A 184 24.76 6.83 4.33
N SER A 185 24.72 5.60 4.84
CA SER A 185 23.86 4.48 4.42
C SER A 185 22.35 4.72 4.58
N LEU A 186 21.92 5.99 4.63
CA LEU A 186 20.56 6.50 4.72
C LEU A 186 19.96 6.86 3.36
N GLY A 187 20.74 6.74 2.27
CA GLY A 187 20.30 7.03 0.91
C GLY A 187 19.05 6.24 0.53
N CYS A 188 17.96 6.96 0.31
CA CYS A 188 16.74 6.44 -0.28
C CYS A 188 16.87 6.57 -1.80
N LYS A 189 16.71 5.47 -2.54
CA LYS A 189 16.73 5.48 -4.00
C LYS A 189 15.30 5.66 -4.51
N LEU A 190 15.07 6.62 -5.40
CA LEU A 190 13.80 6.71 -6.11
C LEU A 190 13.61 5.42 -6.93
N ALA A 191 12.54 4.69 -6.64
CA ALA A 191 12.23 3.42 -7.31
C ALA A 191 11.14 3.61 -8.37
N VAL A 192 10.10 4.39 -8.05
CA VAL A 192 9.01 4.73 -8.97
C VAL A 192 8.57 6.18 -8.69
N ALA A 193 8.40 6.98 -9.75
CA ALA A 193 7.87 8.34 -9.64
C ALA A 193 6.37 8.33 -9.37
N ALA A 194 5.84 9.45 -8.86
CA ALA A 194 4.41 9.65 -8.64
C ALA A 194 3.59 9.32 -9.90
N GLY A 195 2.42 8.73 -9.68
CA GLY A 195 1.49 8.40 -10.76
C GLY A 195 0.79 9.62 -11.36
N ASP A 196 0.08 9.39 -12.46
CA ASP A 196 -0.74 10.39 -13.13
C ASP A 196 -1.80 11.01 -12.19
N PRO A 197 -1.85 12.35 -12.02
CA PRO A 197 -2.83 13.02 -11.15
C PRO A 197 -4.30 12.71 -11.47
N GLU A 198 -4.65 12.50 -12.75
CA GLU A 198 -6.02 12.12 -13.12
C GLU A 198 -6.35 10.74 -12.56
N LEU A 199 -5.44 9.78 -12.73
CA LEU A 199 -5.59 8.44 -12.16
C LEU A 199 -5.63 8.45 -10.63
N VAL A 200 -4.80 9.24 -9.96
CA VAL A 200 -4.80 9.39 -8.48
C VAL A 200 -6.17 9.88 -7.99
N SER A 201 -6.79 10.80 -8.73
CA SER A 201 -8.14 11.31 -8.44
C SER A 201 -9.20 10.22 -8.59
N LYS A 202 -9.10 9.37 -9.64
CA LYS A 202 -9.99 8.22 -9.81
C LYS A 202 -9.83 7.19 -8.68
N TYR A 203 -8.60 6.95 -8.22
CA TYR A 203 -8.37 6.13 -7.04
C TYR A 203 -8.95 6.73 -5.77
N ALA A 204 -8.94 8.05 -5.60
CA ALA A 204 -9.56 8.71 -4.45
C ALA A 204 -11.07 8.39 -4.37
N VAL A 205 -11.75 8.36 -5.53
CA VAL A 205 -13.16 7.94 -5.63
C VAL A 205 -13.31 6.46 -5.27
N LEU A 206 -12.43 5.60 -5.78
CA LEU A 206 -12.47 4.16 -5.50
C LEU A 206 -12.19 3.83 -4.03
N VAL A 207 -11.28 4.56 -3.37
CA VAL A 207 -11.00 4.43 -1.92
C VAL A 207 -12.28 4.64 -1.13
N LYS A 208 -13.04 5.71 -1.40
CA LYS A 208 -14.31 5.98 -0.69
C LYS A 208 -15.27 4.80 -0.80
N LYS A 209 -15.46 4.25 -2.01
CA LYS A 209 -16.36 3.12 -2.22
C LYS A 209 -15.87 1.84 -1.55
N ARG A 210 -14.55 1.58 -1.60
CA ARG A 210 -13.95 0.47 -0.86
C ARG A 210 -14.22 0.59 0.64
N MET A 211 -13.99 1.76 1.24
CA MET A 211 -14.20 1.98 2.68
C MET A 211 -15.67 1.81 3.09
N GLU A 212 -16.61 2.17 2.22
CA GLU A 212 -18.05 1.93 2.40
C GLU A 212 -18.35 0.41 2.43
N ILE A 213 -17.86 -0.34 1.43
CA ILE A 213 -18.01 -1.81 1.38
C ILE A 213 -17.36 -2.46 2.60
N GLU A 214 -16.15 -2.04 2.95
CA GLU A 214 -15.42 -2.54 4.13
C GLU A 214 -16.21 -2.32 5.42
N SER A 215 -16.79 -1.13 5.60
CA SER A 215 -17.59 -0.81 6.80
C SER A 215 -18.81 -1.74 6.92
N ARG A 216 -19.46 -2.05 5.80
CA ARG A 216 -20.56 -3.03 5.78
C ARG A 216 -20.09 -4.46 6.06
N LEU A 217 -18.94 -4.86 5.51
CA LEU A 217 -18.34 -6.16 5.83
C LEU A 217 -18.03 -6.28 7.32
N VAL A 218 -17.49 -5.23 7.94
CA VAL A 218 -17.20 -5.21 9.38
C VAL A 218 -18.49 -5.27 10.20
N GLN A 219 -19.55 -4.55 9.81
CA GLN A 219 -20.84 -4.65 10.49
C GLN A 219 -21.47 -6.04 10.36
N LYS A 220 -21.32 -6.68 9.20
CA LYS A 220 -21.92 -7.99 8.90
C LYS A 220 -21.15 -9.17 9.51
N LEU A 221 -19.82 -9.10 9.50
CA LEU A 221 -18.92 -10.24 9.76
C LEU A 221 -17.89 -9.96 10.87
N GLY A 222 -17.71 -8.69 11.24
CA GLY A 222 -16.78 -8.29 12.28
C GLY A 222 -17.22 -8.83 13.64
N ARG A 223 -16.24 -9.11 14.49
CA ARG A 223 -16.51 -9.51 15.87
C ARG A 223 -16.92 -8.27 16.68
N CYS A 224 -18.01 -8.38 17.44
CA CYS A 224 -18.31 -7.43 18.52
C CYS A 224 -17.20 -7.45 19.57
#